data_AF-M3AHA3-F1
#
_entry.id   AF-M3AHA3-F1
#
_cell.length_a   1.000
_cell.length_b   1.000
_cell.length_c   1.000
_cell.angle_alpha   90.00
_cell.angle_beta   90.00
_cell.angle_gamma   90.00
#
_symmetry.space_group_name_H-M   'P 1'
#
loop_
_entity.id
_entity.type
_entity.pdbx_description
1 polymer ?
#
loop_
_entity_poly.entity_id
_entity_poly.type
_entity_poly.pdbx_seq_one_letter_code
_entity_poly.pdbx_strand_id
1 'polypeptide(L)'
;MQMGKFAFHAAAAAFAVSTLVAGAAHAAPKAVNWDGVPVSETMLFYPGQTSMEWILTGADHGGVRAFKKGDRCFECHSQEATDMGAKLVSGAKAEKTPIAGKRPAFPLKVKAAYDAENLYLRFEFPAGPHADVPFAKGGKLDPDNEVKVAMMIDGGKVDMAARSGCWTSCHSDARDMPTAPAAAALGAVKGIDTKAGYVTKYVPESRTQFDTAKRDNWDKLKPQADLDALLKNGGFLELLRWKSSGAAEHGYVLAERVLKPGTDLTASGKKEGGNWVVTMTRKLKSAQPGTVALEAGKSYTVGFAVHDDFANGRFHHVSLDMKLGLDAEGEIKAMKLP
;
A
#
# COMPACT_ATOMS: atom_id res chain seq x y z
N MET A 1 -44.99 -31.85 70.59
CA MET A 1 -45.32 -30.42 70.60
C MET A 1 -44.34 -29.70 69.68
N GLN A 2 -44.85 -28.76 68.89
CA GLN A 2 -44.14 -27.76 68.07
C GLN A 2 -43.82 -28.07 66.59
N MET A 3 -44.64 -27.40 65.77
CA MET A 3 -44.58 -27.10 64.34
C MET A 3 -43.24 -26.53 63.86
N GLY A 4 -42.92 -26.68 62.57
CA GLY A 4 -41.83 -25.90 61.96
C GLY A 4 -41.56 -26.07 60.47
N LYS A 5 -42.48 -25.58 59.63
CA LYS A 5 -42.29 -24.88 58.34
C LYS A 5 -41.54 -25.56 57.17
N PHE A 6 -42.33 -25.78 56.10
CA PHE A 6 -41.92 -25.94 54.71
C PHE A 6 -41.19 -24.71 54.18
N ALA A 7 -40.16 -24.92 53.36
CA ALA A 7 -39.65 -23.93 52.42
C ALA A 7 -39.31 -24.62 51.08
N PHE A 8 -40.11 -24.32 50.06
CA PHE A 8 -39.86 -24.63 48.65
C PHE A 8 -38.59 -23.91 48.19
N HIS A 9 -37.68 -24.62 47.52
CA HIS A 9 -36.66 -24.01 46.66
C HIS A 9 -36.84 -24.54 45.25
N ALA A 10 -37.21 -23.64 44.35
CA ALA A 10 -37.42 -23.87 42.94
C ALA A 10 -36.10 -24.17 42.21
N ALA A 11 -36.13 -25.15 41.32
CA ALA A 11 -35.06 -25.47 40.40
C ALA A 11 -34.95 -24.37 39.31
N ALA A 12 -33.77 -23.76 39.19
CA ALA A 12 -33.42 -22.93 38.04
C ALA A 12 -32.53 -23.75 37.10
N ALA A 13 -33.12 -24.29 36.03
CA ALA A 13 -32.39 -24.92 34.94
C ALA A 13 -31.85 -23.83 34.01
N ALA A 14 -30.53 -23.69 33.95
CA ALA A 14 -29.86 -22.76 33.04
C ALA A 14 -29.88 -23.34 31.61
N PHE A 15 -30.70 -22.76 30.74
CA PHE A 15 -30.60 -22.97 29.30
C PHE A 15 -29.45 -22.13 28.73
N ALA A 16 -28.35 -22.79 28.38
CA ALA A 16 -27.27 -22.18 27.60
C ALA A 16 -27.69 -22.15 26.12
N VAL A 17 -28.16 -21.00 25.64
CA VAL A 17 -28.33 -20.74 24.21
C VAL A 17 -26.95 -20.46 23.62
N SER A 18 -26.36 -21.45 22.96
CA SER A 18 -25.16 -21.25 22.14
C SER A 18 -25.56 -20.60 20.82
N THR A 19 -25.28 -19.31 20.67
CA THR A 19 -25.37 -18.61 19.39
C THR A 19 -24.17 -18.98 18.52
N LEU A 20 -24.38 -19.93 17.61
CA LEU A 20 -23.48 -20.16 16.48
C LEU A 20 -23.50 -18.91 15.58
N VAL A 21 -22.48 -18.07 15.71
CA VAL A 21 -22.17 -17.05 14.70
C VAL A 21 -21.68 -17.80 13.47
N ALA A 22 -22.56 -17.97 12.48
CA ALA A 22 -22.18 -18.41 11.16
C ALA A 22 -21.28 -17.34 10.53
N GLY A 23 -19.96 -17.51 10.65
CA GLY A 23 -19.02 -16.77 9.82
C GLY A 23 -19.33 -17.08 8.37
N ALA A 24 -19.54 -16.05 7.55
CA ALA A 24 -19.65 -16.21 6.11
C ALA A 24 -18.42 -16.98 5.63
N ALA A 25 -18.61 -18.21 5.15
CA ALA A 25 -17.55 -18.99 4.58
C ALA A 25 -17.14 -18.31 3.27
N HIS A 26 -16.03 -17.56 3.29
CA HIS A 26 -15.37 -17.13 2.08
C HIS A 26 -14.96 -18.38 1.30
N ALA A 27 -15.55 -18.58 0.12
CA ALA A 27 -15.12 -19.64 -0.79
C ALA A 27 -13.62 -19.49 -1.04
N ALA A 28 -12.88 -20.59 -0.94
CA ALA A 28 -11.45 -20.57 -1.24
C ALA A 28 -11.25 -20.06 -2.68
N PRO A 29 -10.31 -19.13 -2.91
CA PRO A 29 -10.09 -18.57 -4.24
C PRO A 29 -9.76 -19.68 -5.24
N LYS A 30 -10.30 -19.58 -6.46
CA LYS A 30 -10.03 -20.49 -7.57
C LYS A 30 -8.51 -20.62 -7.76
N ALA A 31 -8.00 -21.85 -7.86
CA ALA A 31 -6.59 -22.09 -8.12
C ALA A 31 -6.26 -21.62 -9.55
N VAL A 32 -5.34 -20.67 -9.68
CA VAL A 32 -4.86 -20.17 -10.99
C VAL A 32 -3.67 -21.01 -11.44
N ASN A 33 -3.70 -21.49 -12.69
CA ASN A 33 -2.53 -22.07 -13.33
C ASN A 33 -1.58 -20.95 -13.77
N TRP A 34 -0.57 -20.66 -12.96
CA TRP A 34 0.36 -19.57 -13.22
C TRP A 34 1.32 -19.81 -14.39
N ASP A 35 1.52 -21.05 -14.84
CA ASP A 35 2.47 -21.36 -15.91
C ASP A 35 2.05 -20.76 -17.25
N GLY A 36 0.74 -20.65 -17.48
CA GLY A 36 0.18 -20.01 -18.67
C GLY A 36 0.11 -18.48 -18.60
N VAL A 37 0.23 -17.88 -17.40
CA VAL A 37 0.05 -16.43 -17.22
C VAL A 37 1.35 -15.69 -17.57
N PRO A 38 1.32 -14.68 -18.48
CA PRO A 38 2.48 -13.89 -18.84
C PRO A 38 3.13 -13.22 -17.63
N VAL A 39 4.46 -13.26 -17.58
CA VAL A 39 5.22 -12.52 -16.57
C VAL A 39 5.54 -11.12 -17.08
N SER A 40 5.28 -10.13 -16.25
CA SER A 40 5.78 -8.76 -16.39
C SER A 40 6.85 -8.54 -15.33
N GLU A 41 7.96 -7.90 -15.68
CA GLU A 41 9.04 -7.63 -14.73
C GLU A 41 9.22 -6.12 -14.56
N THR A 42 9.44 -5.67 -13.33
CA THR A 42 9.77 -4.29 -13.01
C THR A 42 10.85 -4.25 -11.94
N MET A 43 11.75 -3.28 -12.00
CA MET A 43 12.78 -3.11 -11.00
C MET A 43 12.23 -2.27 -9.84
N LEU A 44 12.19 -2.84 -8.63
CA LEU A 44 11.96 -2.05 -7.43
C LEU A 44 13.28 -1.44 -6.98
N PHE A 45 13.24 -0.20 -6.54
CA PHE A 45 14.42 0.50 -6.03
C PHE A 45 14.11 1.25 -4.74
N TYR A 46 15.13 1.48 -3.92
CA TYR A 46 15.01 2.28 -2.71
C TYR A 46 14.91 3.77 -3.06
N PRO A 47 13.83 4.48 -2.66
CA PRO A 47 13.59 5.86 -3.09
C PRO A 47 14.23 6.92 -2.18
N GLY A 48 14.86 6.54 -1.07
CA GLY A 48 15.37 7.50 -0.09
C GLY A 48 14.27 8.43 0.44
N GLN A 49 14.49 9.73 0.36
CA GLN A 49 13.62 10.82 0.83
C GLN A 49 13.07 11.67 -0.34
N THR A 50 12.85 11.08 -1.52
CA THR A 50 12.32 11.80 -2.70
C THR A 50 10.79 11.85 -2.68
N SER A 51 10.19 12.80 -1.94
CA SER A 51 8.73 12.99 -1.92
C SER A 51 8.18 13.61 -3.21
N MET A 52 6.85 13.69 -3.36
CA MET A 52 6.24 14.40 -4.48
C MET A 52 6.63 15.88 -4.52
N GLU A 53 6.80 16.53 -3.37
CA GLU A 53 7.32 17.89 -3.31
C GLU A 53 8.76 18.00 -3.83
N TRP A 54 9.59 17.00 -3.55
CA TRP A 54 10.95 16.91 -4.10
C TRP A 54 10.91 16.73 -5.63
N ILE A 55 10.06 15.82 -6.12
CA ILE A 55 9.87 15.56 -7.56
C ILE A 55 9.42 16.81 -8.31
N LEU A 56 8.64 17.69 -7.65
CA LEU A 56 8.09 18.92 -8.22
C LEU A 56 8.98 20.16 -8.00
N THR A 57 10.13 20.02 -7.35
CA THR A 57 11.09 21.11 -7.10
C THR A 57 12.27 21.03 -8.08
N GLY A 58 12.39 22.02 -8.97
CA GLY A 58 13.38 21.98 -10.07
C GLY A 58 14.85 21.97 -9.63
N ALA A 59 15.15 22.58 -8.48
CA ALA A 59 16.50 22.55 -7.90
C ALA A 59 16.92 21.15 -7.40
N ASP A 60 15.94 20.31 -7.06
CA ASP A 60 16.13 18.97 -6.52
C ASP A 60 16.08 17.91 -7.63
N HIS A 61 15.10 18.06 -8.53
CA HIS A 61 14.77 17.11 -9.57
C HIS A 61 14.69 17.79 -10.94
N GLY A 62 15.55 17.37 -11.89
CA GLY A 62 15.59 17.94 -13.23
C GLY A 62 14.36 17.62 -14.10
N GLY A 63 13.59 16.59 -13.74
CA GLY A 63 12.44 16.10 -14.52
C GLY A 63 11.15 16.89 -14.36
N VAL A 64 11.10 17.92 -13.50
CA VAL A 64 9.85 18.67 -13.17
C VAL A 64 9.11 19.16 -14.41
N ARG A 65 9.84 19.73 -15.39
CA ARG A 65 9.23 20.30 -16.60
C ARG A 65 8.60 19.21 -17.48
N ALA A 66 9.27 18.06 -17.60
CA ALA A 66 8.78 16.91 -18.36
C ALA A 66 7.52 16.33 -17.70
N PHE A 67 7.59 16.10 -16.38
CA PHE A 67 6.45 15.61 -15.60
C PHE A 67 5.20 16.50 -15.73
N LYS A 68 5.38 17.83 -15.59
CA LYS A 68 4.28 18.79 -15.74
C LYS A 68 3.66 18.79 -17.14
N LYS A 69 4.41 18.40 -18.17
CA LYS A 69 3.92 18.30 -19.56
C LYS A 69 3.18 16.99 -19.87
N GLY A 70 3.26 16.00 -18.99
CA GLY A 70 2.52 14.75 -19.16
C GLY A 70 3.37 13.49 -19.05
N ASP A 71 4.70 13.62 -19.05
CA ASP A 71 5.59 12.46 -19.03
C ASP A 71 5.45 11.71 -17.71
N ARG A 72 5.45 10.37 -17.81
CA ARG A 72 5.38 9.49 -16.65
C ARG A 72 6.76 9.28 -16.06
N CYS A 73 6.83 8.97 -14.77
CA CYS A 73 8.09 8.57 -14.13
C CYS A 73 8.70 7.36 -14.86
N PHE A 74 7.86 6.42 -15.30
CA PHE A 74 8.27 5.27 -16.10
C PHE A 74 9.02 5.63 -17.40
N GLU A 75 8.52 6.62 -18.15
CA GLU A 75 9.11 6.97 -19.46
C GLU A 75 10.54 7.51 -19.32
N CYS A 76 10.83 8.24 -18.24
CA CYS A 76 12.15 8.79 -18.01
C CYS A 76 13.09 7.82 -17.28
N HIS A 77 12.58 6.99 -16.36
CA HIS A 77 13.41 6.28 -15.38
C HIS A 77 13.35 4.75 -15.46
N SER A 78 12.57 4.15 -16.36
CA SER A 78 12.42 2.68 -16.45
C SER A 78 13.74 1.91 -16.58
N GLN A 79 14.76 2.54 -17.16
CA GLN A 79 16.09 1.96 -17.34
C GLN A 79 17.10 2.37 -16.26
N GLU A 80 16.73 3.28 -15.35
CA GLU A 80 17.63 3.89 -14.36
C GLU A 80 17.39 3.39 -12.93
N ALA A 81 16.34 2.59 -12.69
CA ALA A 81 15.91 2.20 -11.35
C ALA A 81 17.02 1.60 -10.48
N THR A 82 17.86 0.74 -11.05
CA THR A 82 19.01 0.14 -10.34
C THR A 82 20.02 1.20 -9.89
N ASP A 83 20.40 2.10 -10.80
CA ASP A 83 21.39 3.15 -10.53
C ASP A 83 20.84 4.20 -9.56
N MET A 84 19.56 4.54 -9.69
CA MET A 84 18.86 5.38 -8.72
C MET A 84 18.91 4.76 -7.33
N GLY A 85 18.54 3.48 -7.19
CA GLY A 85 18.59 2.75 -5.93
C GLY A 85 19.99 2.76 -5.31
N ALA A 86 21.03 2.49 -6.11
CA ALA A 86 22.43 2.50 -5.68
C ALA A 86 22.87 3.87 -5.15
N LYS A 87 22.51 4.93 -5.89
CA LYS A 87 22.82 6.30 -5.50
C LYS A 87 22.11 6.70 -4.20
N LEU A 88 20.85 6.32 -4.04
CA LEU A 88 20.04 6.67 -2.87
C LEU A 88 20.49 5.91 -1.62
N VAL A 89 20.75 4.60 -1.69
CA VAL A 89 21.24 3.85 -0.50
C VAL A 89 22.62 4.29 -0.03
N SER A 90 23.45 4.83 -0.93
CA SER A 90 24.77 5.34 -0.58
C SER A 90 24.74 6.65 0.24
N GLY A 91 23.60 7.35 0.28
CA GLY A 91 23.50 8.70 0.86
C GLY A 91 24.00 9.82 -0.06
N ALA A 92 24.51 9.49 -1.26
CA ALA A 92 25.04 10.50 -2.20
C ALA A 92 23.96 11.47 -2.72
N LYS A 93 22.69 11.08 -2.68
CA LYS A 93 21.55 11.93 -3.04
C LYS A 93 20.34 11.56 -2.19
N ALA A 94 19.58 12.57 -1.77
CA ALA A 94 18.24 12.44 -1.16
C ALA A 94 18.10 11.34 -0.08
N GLU A 95 19.15 11.04 0.68
CA GLU A 95 19.10 10.12 1.82
C GLU A 95 20.08 10.62 2.89
N LYS A 96 19.56 11.12 4.01
CA LYS A 96 20.37 11.70 5.08
C LYS A 96 20.76 10.70 6.16
N THR A 97 20.10 9.54 6.21
CA THR A 97 20.30 8.50 7.21
C THR A 97 20.39 7.13 6.51
N PRO A 98 21.41 6.91 5.66
CA PRO A 98 21.56 5.66 4.93
C PRO A 98 21.75 4.48 5.92
N ILE A 99 21.16 3.34 5.58
CA ILE A 99 21.34 2.08 6.33
C ILE A 99 22.47 1.31 5.63
N ALA A 100 23.55 1.03 6.36
CA ALA A 100 24.69 0.28 5.82
C ALA A 100 24.23 -1.11 5.35
N GLY A 101 24.64 -1.52 4.14
CA GLY A 101 24.23 -2.80 3.56
C GLY A 101 22.79 -2.84 3.04
N LYS A 102 22.02 -1.74 3.11
CA LYS A 102 20.66 -1.72 2.55
C LYS A 102 20.69 -2.02 1.06
N ARG A 103 19.84 -2.96 0.66
CA ARG A 103 19.66 -3.37 -0.73
C ARG A 103 19.24 -2.17 -1.59
N PRO A 104 19.91 -1.88 -2.71
CA PRO A 104 19.55 -0.75 -3.57
C PRO A 104 18.30 -0.99 -4.41
N ALA A 105 18.22 -2.16 -5.04
CA ALA A 105 17.17 -2.51 -5.98
C ALA A 105 17.05 -4.03 -6.15
N PHE A 106 15.92 -4.50 -6.70
CA PHE A 106 15.70 -5.88 -7.13
C PHE A 106 14.51 -6.04 -8.08
N PRO A 107 14.52 -7.07 -8.94
CA PRO A 107 13.41 -7.33 -9.84
C PRO A 107 12.20 -7.86 -9.07
N LEU A 108 11.03 -7.35 -9.43
CA LEU A 108 9.72 -7.88 -9.06
C LEU A 108 9.08 -8.45 -10.32
N LYS A 109 8.80 -9.75 -10.29
CA LYS A 109 7.97 -10.43 -11.29
C LYS A 109 6.52 -10.35 -10.87
N VAL A 110 5.67 -9.90 -11.77
CA VAL A 110 4.23 -9.77 -11.60
C VAL A 110 3.54 -10.63 -12.65
N LYS A 111 2.64 -11.49 -12.21
CA LYS A 111 1.65 -12.17 -13.06
C LYS A 111 0.27 -11.72 -12.64
N ALA A 112 -0.56 -11.37 -13.61
CA ALA A 112 -1.94 -10.95 -13.37
C ALA A 112 -2.89 -11.79 -14.23
N ALA A 113 -4.01 -12.19 -13.64
CA ALA A 113 -5.09 -12.86 -14.32
C ALA A 113 -6.43 -12.39 -13.76
N TYR A 114 -7.54 -12.54 -14.49
CA TYR A 114 -8.86 -12.19 -13.97
C TYR A 114 -9.95 -13.05 -14.59
N ASP A 115 -11.06 -13.21 -13.89
CA ASP A 115 -12.30 -13.81 -14.41
C ASP A 115 -13.47 -12.83 -14.27
N ALA A 116 -14.71 -13.31 -14.34
CA ALA A 116 -15.89 -12.45 -14.18
C ALA A 116 -16.00 -11.78 -12.80
N GLU A 117 -15.34 -12.32 -11.77
CA GLU A 117 -15.51 -11.91 -10.38
C GLU A 117 -14.24 -11.32 -9.77
N ASN A 118 -13.06 -11.84 -10.11
CA ASN A 118 -11.83 -11.60 -9.37
C ASN A 118 -10.65 -11.19 -10.27
N LEU A 119 -9.79 -10.34 -9.70
CA LEU A 119 -8.40 -10.15 -10.14
C LEU A 119 -7.50 -11.02 -9.25
N TYR A 120 -6.63 -11.78 -9.90
CA TYR A 120 -5.60 -12.62 -9.30
C TYR A 120 -4.22 -12.04 -9.61
N LEU A 121 -3.38 -11.95 -8.59
CA LEU A 121 -2.04 -11.40 -8.67
C LEU A 121 -1.05 -12.38 -8.07
N ARG A 122 0.09 -12.57 -8.73
CA ARG A 122 1.25 -13.27 -8.17
C ARG A 122 2.48 -12.40 -8.30
N PHE A 123 3.14 -12.19 -7.18
CA PHE A 123 4.38 -11.46 -7.02
C PHE A 123 5.50 -12.43 -6.70
N GLU A 124 6.64 -12.27 -7.35
CA GLU A 124 7.85 -13.04 -7.03
C GLU A 124 9.08 -12.14 -7.07
N PHE A 125 9.91 -12.21 -6.03
CA PHE A 125 11.15 -11.45 -5.95
C PHE A 125 12.18 -12.18 -5.09
N PRO A 126 13.48 -11.99 -5.35
CA PRO A 126 14.56 -12.60 -4.57
C PRO A 126 14.54 -12.16 -3.11
N ALA A 127 14.63 -13.12 -2.18
CA ALA A 127 14.89 -12.83 -0.77
C ALA A 127 16.25 -12.13 -0.61
N GLY A 128 16.34 -11.21 0.35
CA GLY A 128 17.56 -10.46 0.65
C GLY A 128 18.17 -10.86 2.00
N PRO A 129 19.47 -10.59 2.23
CA PRO A 129 20.07 -10.70 3.55
C PRO A 129 19.55 -9.59 4.48
N HIS A 130 19.73 -9.76 5.80
CA HIS A 130 19.45 -8.72 6.77
C HIS A 130 20.57 -7.68 6.85
N ALA A 131 20.20 -6.41 6.80
CA ALA A 131 21.05 -5.27 7.11
C ALA A 131 20.58 -4.62 8.43
N ASP A 132 21.43 -4.67 9.45
CA ASP A 132 21.12 -4.10 10.76
C ASP A 132 20.79 -2.61 10.65
N VAL A 133 19.62 -2.22 11.16
CA VAL A 133 19.17 -0.82 11.19
C VAL A 133 19.66 -0.16 12.48
N PRO A 134 20.63 0.79 12.44
CA PRO A 134 21.30 1.29 13.65
C PRO A 134 20.38 2.04 14.62
N PHE A 135 19.28 2.59 14.11
CA PHE A 135 18.30 3.36 14.86
C PHE A 135 17.05 2.54 15.25
N ALA A 136 17.06 1.23 15.01
CA ALA A 136 15.98 0.34 15.41
C ALA A 136 16.42 -0.57 16.57
N LYS A 137 15.55 -0.74 17.55
CA LYS A 137 15.80 -1.69 18.65
C LYS A 137 15.89 -3.10 18.08
N GLY A 138 17.03 -3.76 18.28
CA GLY A 138 17.27 -5.11 17.75
C GLY A 138 17.47 -5.17 16.24
N GLY A 139 17.87 -4.06 15.61
CA GLY A 139 18.24 -4.01 14.19
C GLY A 139 17.07 -4.04 13.20
N LYS A 140 15.83 -4.23 13.67
CA LYS A 140 14.64 -4.44 12.84
C LYS A 140 13.57 -3.39 13.07
N LEU A 141 13.06 -2.79 11.99
CA LEU A 141 12.00 -1.76 12.07
C LEU A 141 10.59 -2.36 12.24
N ASP A 142 10.39 -3.61 11.85
CA ASP A 142 9.15 -4.38 11.96
C ASP A 142 9.50 -5.85 12.23
N PRO A 143 9.83 -6.22 13.48
CA PRO A 143 10.34 -7.55 13.81
C PRO A 143 9.35 -8.69 13.51
N ASP A 144 8.05 -8.39 13.45
CA ASP A 144 6.99 -9.36 13.19
C ASP A 144 6.82 -9.66 11.69
N ASN A 145 7.37 -8.81 10.82
CA ASN A 145 7.16 -8.90 9.38
C ASN A 145 8.47 -8.74 8.62
N GLU A 146 9.13 -9.85 8.27
CA GLU A 146 10.29 -9.84 7.37
C GLU A 146 9.97 -9.13 6.05
N VAL A 147 8.75 -9.35 5.53
CA VAL A 147 8.30 -8.78 4.28
C VAL A 147 6.89 -8.22 4.39
N LYS A 148 6.65 -7.09 3.73
CA LYS A 148 5.31 -6.63 3.35
C LYS A 148 5.29 -6.32 1.86
N VAL A 149 4.28 -6.82 1.14
CA VAL A 149 4.05 -6.53 -0.27
C VAL A 149 2.78 -5.71 -0.39
N ALA A 150 2.85 -4.58 -1.07
CA ALA A 150 1.72 -3.71 -1.29
C ALA A 150 1.58 -3.31 -2.76
N MET A 151 0.34 -3.12 -3.18
CA MET A 151 -0.04 -2.61 -4.49
C MET A 151 -1.02 -1.46 -4.30
N MET A 152 -0.78 -0.34 -4.98
CA MET A 152 -1.78 0.72 -5.12
C MET A 152 -2.39 0.71 -6.51
N ILE A 153 -3.66 1.09 -6.58
CA ILE A 153 -4.43 1.18 -7.82
C ILE A 153 -5.11 2.56 -7.87
N ASP A 154 -4.92 3.27 -8.98
CA ASP A 154 -5.61 4.51 -9.29
C ASP A 154 -6.80 4.23 -10.22
N GLY A 155 -7.98 4.74 -9.84
CA GLY A 155 -9.19 4.71 -10.65
C GLY A 155 -9.25 5.78 -11.74
N GLY A 156 -8.20 6.59 -11.91
CA GLY A 156 -8.08 7.64 -12.91
C GLY A 156 -8.65 8.99 -12.47
N LYS A 157 -8.72 9.22 -11.15
CA LYS A 157 -9.33 10.42 -10.55
C LYS A 157 -8.39 11.17 -9.59
N VAL A 158 -7.16 10.70 -9.43
CA VAL A 158 -6.08 11.39 -8.73
C VAL A 158 -5.13 11.98 -9.78
N ASP A 159 -5.02 13.30 -9.84
CA ASP A 159 -4.46 14.08 -10.97
C ASP A 159 -3.06 13.62 -11.39
N MET A 160 -2.17 13.44 -10.41
CA MET A 160 -0.79 13.05 -10.66
C MET A 160 -0.59 11.53 -10.68
N ALA A 161 -1.57 10.74 -10.23
CA ALA A 161 -1.42 9.28 -10.13
C ALA A 161 -1.20 8.65 -11.51
N ALA A 162 -1.85 9.15 -12.56
CA ALA A 162 -1.69 8.65 -13.91
C ALA A 162 -0.25 8.70 -14.46
N ARG A 163 0.60 9.57 -13.88
CA ARG A 163 1.99 9.83 -14.27
C ARG A 163 3.02 9.42 -13.22
N SER A 164 2.59 9.18 -11.98
CA SER A 164 3.48 8.94 -10.84
C SER A 164 3.09 7.74 -9.99
N GLY A 165 1.96 7.08 -10.28
CA GLY A 165 1.47 5.92 -9.54
C GLY A 165 1.37 6.21 -8.05
N CYS A 166 1.95 5.32 -7.23
CA CYS A 166 1.99 5.44 -5.77
C CYS A 166 2.64 6.74 -5.28
N TRP A 167 3.51 7.36 -6.09
CA TRP A 167 4.36 8.49 -5.66
C TRP A 167 3.57 9.74 -5.35
N THR A 168 2.42 9.94 -6.00
CA THR A 168 1.52 11.07 -5.69
C THR A 168 1.16 11.14 -4.21
N SER A 169 1.20 10.01 -3.50
CA SER A 169 0.91 9.92 -2.07
C SER A 169 2.12 9.92 -1.13
N CYS A 170 3.33 10.07 -1.68
CA CYS A 170 4.58 10.15 -0.92
C CYS A 170 4.88 11.61 -0.59
N HIS A 171 4.74 12.01 0.67
CA HIS A 171 4.96 13.39 1.10
C HIS A 171 6.14 13.50 2.06
N SER A 172 6.80 14.66 2.05
CA SER A 172 7.95 14.96 2.91
C SER A 172 7.57 15.00 4.40
N ASP A 173 6.29 15.18 4.71
CA ASP A 173 5.72 15.25 6.05
C ASP A 173 5.13 13.92 6.54
N ALA A 174 5.29 12.84 5.77
CA ALA A 174 4.92 11.50 6.20
C ALA A 174 5.88 10.98 7.29
N ARG A 175 5.48 9.90 7.97
CA ARG A 175 6.32 9.19 8.96
C ARG A 175 7.77 9.00 8.48
N ASP A 176 8.73 9.35 9.34
CA ASP A 176 10.17 9.21 9.16
C ASP A 176 10.77 10.05 8.01
N MET A 177 9.99 10.94 7.39
CA MET A 177 10.42 11.86 6.32
C MET A 177 10.85 13.23 6.87
N PRO A 178 11.60 14.05 6.09
CA PRO A 178 12.31 15.23 6.61
C PRO A 178 11.46 16.32 7.27
N THR A 179 10.21 16.47 6.87
CA THR A 179 9.30 17.50 7.37
C THR A 179 8.14 16.90 8.17
N ALA A 180 8.30 15.65 8.65
CA ALA A 180 7.32 15.02 9.53
C ALA A 180 7.04 15.91 10.75
N PRO A 181 5.77 16.13 11.12
CA PRO A 181 5.45 16.99 12.25
C PRO A 181 5.97 16.41 13.57
N ALA A 182 6.36 17.31 14.47
CA ALA A 182 6.70 16.93 15.84
C ALA A 182 5.50 16.30 16.56
N ALA A 183 5.75 15.39 17.49
CA ALA A 183 4.70 14.66 18.22
C ALA A 183 3.67 15.59 18.89
N ALA A 184 4.10 16.76 19.39
CA ALA A 184 3.23 17.74 20.02
C ALA A 184 2.20 18.40 19.06
N ALA A 185 2.44 18.35 17.75
CA ALA A 185 1.51 18.86 16.74
C ALA A 185 0.46 17.80 16.33
N LEU A 186 0.70 16.52 16.60
CA LEU A 186 -0.22 15.45 16.27
C LEU A 186 -1.52 15.57 17.10
N GLY A 187 -2.64 15.21 16.49
CA GLY A 187 -3.98 15.37 17.10
C GLY A 187 -4.55 16.79 17.06
N ALA A 188 -3.79 17.81 16.65
CA ALA A 188 -4.29 19.18 16.52
C ALA A 188 -5.32 19.35 15.38
N VAL A 189 -5.21 18.51 14.35
CA VAL A 189 -6.10 18.53 13.18
C VAL A 189 -7.18 17.48 13.35
N LYS A 190 -8.45 17.93 13.43
CA LYS A 190 -9.60 17.01 13.44
C LYS A 190 -9.78 16.39 12.04
N GLY A 191 -10.08 15.10 11.98
CA GLY A 191 -10.34 14.38 10.72
C GLY A 191 -9.14 13.62 10.14
N ILE A 192 -7.98 13.63 10.82
CA ILE A 192 -6.84 12.76 10.51
C ILE A 192 -6.53 11.93 11.76
N ASP A 193 -6.46 10.61 11.64
CA ASP A 193 -6.02 9.73 12.70
C ASP A 193 -4.48 9.70 12.78
N THR A 194 -3.97 10.40 13.78
CA THR A 194 -2.54 10.45 14.10
C THR A 194 -2.20 9.69 15.38
N LYS A 195 -3.11 8.84 15.89
CA LYS A 195 -2.91 8.09 17.15
C LYS A 195 -1.70 7.16 17.12
N ALA A 196 -1.28 6.74 15.93
CA ALA A 196 -0.06 5.96 15.74
C ALA A 196 1.24 6.76 15.97
N GLY A 197 1.14 8.07 16.25
CA GLY A 197 2.28 8.94 16.51
C GLY A 197 2.95 9.48 15.25
N TYR A 198 2.26 9.46 14.11
CA TYR A 198 2.78 9.97 12.84
C TYR A 198 1.67 10.24 11.82
N VAL A 199 2.01 11.03 10.80
CA VAL A 199 1.19 11.25 9.61
C VAL A 199 1.41 10.10 8.61
N THR A 200 0.32 9.61 8.02
CA THR A 200 0.36 8.58 6.98
C THR A 200 0.26 9.18 5.59
N LYS A 201 0.36 8.34 4.54
CA LYS A 201 0.17 8.77 3.16
C LYS A 201 -1.22 9.41 2.96
N TYR A 202 -1.29 10.40 2.07
CA TYR A 202 -2.52 11.06 1.64
C TYR A 202 -2.40 11.41 0.16
N VAL A 203 -3.48 11.82 -0.51
CA VAL A 203 -3.43 12.39 -1.86
C VAL A 203 -3.48 13.92 -1.78
N PRO A 204 -2.76 14.68 -2.63
CA PRO A 204 -2.73 16.14 -2.61
C PRO A 204 -4.12 16.79 -2.62
N GLU A 205 -5.07 16.19 -3.33
CA GLU A 205 -6.44 16.66 -3.49
C GLU A 205 -7.23 16.67 -2.18
N SER A 206 -6.78 15.95 -1.15
CA SER A 206 -7.36 16.01 0.19
C SER A 206 -6.94 17.25 0.98
N ARG A 207 -6.02 18.06 0.43
CA ARG A 207 -5.50 19.28 1.05
C ARG A 207 -6.01 20.54 0.37
N THR A 208 -6.16 21.63 1.13
CA THR A 208 -6.55 22.95 0.63
C THR A 208 -5.42 23.63 -0.15
N GLN A 209 -4.18 23.20 0.06
CA GLN A 209 -2.99 23.67 -0.64
C GLN A 209 -1.95 22.56 -0.78
N PHE A 210 -1.01 22.75 -1.72
CA PHE A 210 0.14 21.88 -1.91
C PHE A 210 1.42 22.72 -2.10
N ASP A 211 2.12 22.98 -1.00
CA ASP A 211 3.35 23.76 -0.94
C ASP A 211 4.56 22.84 -1.15
N THR A 212 5.32 23.11 -2.21
CA THR A 212 6.54 22.36 -2.57
C THR A 212 7.82 22.94 -1.95
N ALA A 213 7.75 24.17 -1.43
CA ALA A 213 8.86 24.85 -0.78
C ALA A 213 8.93 24.46 0.70
N LYS A 214 7.83 24.55 1.44
CA LYS A 214 7.78 24.17 2.87
C LYS A 214 7.59 22.67 3.09
N ARG A 215 6.83 22.01 2.21
CA ARG A 215 6.58 20.57 2.23
C ARG A 215 5.94 20.05 3.53
N ASP A 216 5.11 20.88 4.16
CA ASP A 216 4.41 20.65 5.42
C ASP A 216 2.88 20.69 5.22
N ASN A 217 2.39 19.94 4.24
CA ASN A 217 1.01 19.98 3.76
C ASN A 217 0.02 19.16 4.60
N TRP A 218 0.51 18.35 5.55
CA TRP A 218 -0.28 17.34 6.27
C TRP A 218 -1.51 17.90 6.98
N ASP A 219 -1.41 19.11 7.55
CA ASP A 219 -2.45 19.74 8.37
C ASP A 219 -3.42 20.60 7.56
N LYS A 220 -3.18 20.77 6.26
CA LYS A 220 -4.00 21.59 5.35
C LYS A 220 -5.23 20.83 4.87
N LEU A 221 -5.91 20.14 5.78
CA LEU A 221 -7.01 19.23 5.45
C LEU A 221 -8.23 19.98 4.89
N LYS A 222 -8.84 19.44 3.83
CA LYS A 222 -10.14 19.92 3.35
C LYS A 222 -11.28 19.61 4.34
N PRO A 223 -12.38 20.36 4.31
CA PRO A 223 -13.59 20.03 5.06
C PRO A 223 -14.08 18.59 4.81
N GLN A 224 -14.65 17.95 5.83
CA GLN A 224 -15.08 16.54 5.74
C GLN A 224 -16.04 16.27 4.57
N ALA A 225 -16.97 17.19 4.28
CA ALA A 225 -17.90 17.06 3.16
C ALA A 225 -17.17 16.94 1.80
N ASP A 226 -16.06 17.65 1.63
CA ASP A 226 -15.25 17.58 0.41
C ASP A 226 -14.48 16.26 0.35
N LEU A 227 -14.00 15.75 1.49
CA LEU A 227 -13.33 14.45 1.57
C LEU A 227 -14.31 13.31 1.24
N ASP A 228 -15.53 13.36 1.77
CA ASP A 228 -16.57 12.38 1.49
C ASP A 228 -16.94 12.41 0.00
N ALA A 229 -17.02 13.60 -0.60
CA ALA A 229 -17.25 13.76 -2.03
C ALA A 229 -16.09 13.21 -2.87
N LEU A 230 -14.84 13.47 -2.49
CA LEU A 230 -13.66 12.90 -3.15
C LEU A 230 -13.67 11.37 -3.09
N LEU A 231 -13.93 10.78 -1.91
CA LEU A 231 -14.02 9.34 -1.74
C LEU A 231 -15.09 8.74 -2.65
N LYS A 232 -16.30 9.32 -2.64
CA LYS A 232 -17.43 8.87 -3.47
C LYS A 232 -17.13 8.95 -4.97
N ASN A 233 -16.37 9.96 -5.38
CA ASN A 233 -16.06 10.23 -6.78
C ASN A 233 -14.78 9.52 -7.27
N GLY A 234 -14.15 8.68 -6.44
CA GLY A 234 -12.97 7.91 -6.82
C GLY A 234 -11.63 8.63 -6.64
N GLY A 235 -11.61 9.80 -5.99
CA GLY A 235 -10.42 10.63 -5.76
C GLY A 235 -9.46 10.08 -4.70
N PHE A 236 -9.23 8.77 -4.71
CA PHE A 236 -8.38 8.03 -3.78
C PHE A 236 -7.50 7.05 -4.55
N LEU A 237 -6.47 6.52 -3.88
CA LEU A 237 -5.73 5.35 -4.35
C LEU A 237 -6.17 4.13 -3.54
N GLU A 238 -6.64 3.08 -4.18
CA GLU A 238 -6.87 1.80 -3.50
C GLU A 238 -5.51 1.22 -3.07
N LEU A 239 -5.47 0.52 -1.95
CA LEU A 239 -4.27 -0.09 -1.39
C LEU A 239 -4.57 -1.52 -0.92
N LEU A 240 -3.83 -2.47 -1.51
CA LEU A 240 -3.79 -3.88 -1.12
C LEU A 240 -2.46 -4.13 -0.42
N ARG A 241 -2.45 -4.87 0.69
CA ARG A 241 -1.20 -5.24 1.38
C ARG A 241 -1.28 -6.64 1.98
N TRP A 242 -0.21 -7.39 1.79
CA TRP A 242 0.08 -8.60 2.54
C TRP A 242 1.30 -8.39 3.42
N LYS A 243 1.30 -8.99 4.61
CA LYS A 243 2.45 -9.03 5.52
C LYS A 243 2.85 -10.47 5.80
N SER A 244 4.15 -10.73 6.00
CA SER A 244 4.66 -12.09 6.24
C SER A 244 4.17 -12.74 7.54
N SER A 245 3.59 -11.98 8.47
CA SER A 245 2.82 -12.51 9.60
C SER A 245 1.51 -13.19 9.20
N GLY A 246 1.09 -13.09 7.94
CA GLY A 246 -0.13 -13.68 7.39
C GLY A 246 -1.28 -12.68 7.23
N ALA A 247 -1.11 -11.42 7.66
CA ALA A 247 -2.16 -10.41 7.54
C ALA A 247 -2.39 -9.98 6.08
N ALA A 248 -3.65 -9.97 5.67
CA ALA A 248 -4.13 -9.37 4.41
C ALA A 248 -4.97 -8.13 4.72
N GLU A 249 -4.60 -6.99 4.16
CA GLU A 249 -5.22 -5.70 4.41
C GLU A 249 -5.64 -5.03 3.11
N HIS A 250 -6.83 -4.44 3.14
CA HIS A 250 -7.42 -3.73 2.02
C HIS A 250 -7.98 -2.40 2.49
N GLY A 251 -7.82 -1.37 1.68
CA GLY A 251 -8.38 -0.04 1.92
C GLY A 251 -7.88 0.95 0.89
N TYR A 252 -7.61 2.18 1.32
CA TYR A 252 -7.30 3.28 0.41
C TYR A 252 -6.44 4.37 1.05
N VAL A 253 -5.96 5.28 0.21
CA VAL A 253 -5.30 6.53 0.57
C VAL A 253 -6.11 7.70 0.03
N LEU A 254 -6.59 8.55 0.94
CA LEU A 254 -7.26 9.83 0.63
C LEU A 254 -6.68 10.93 1.52
N ALA A 255 -7.33 11.25 2.65
CA ALA A 255 -6.83 12.21 3.63
C ALA A 255 -5.74 11.62 4.53
N GLU A 256 -5.78 10.29 4.64
CA GLU A 256 -4.88 9.41 5.36
C GLU A 256 -4.94 8.02 4.71
N ARG A 257 -4.04 7.14 5.14
CA ARG A 257 -4.09 5.72 4.78
C ARG A 257 -5.04 4.98 5.70
N VAL A 258 -6.15 4.50 5.14
CA VAL A 258 -7.12 3.63 5.80
C VAL A 258 -6.88 2.20 5.35
N LEU A 259 -6.51 1.31 6.27
CA LEU A 259 -6.35 -0.13 6.02
C LEU A 259 -7.11 -0.92 7.06
N LYS A 260 -7.83 -1.95 6.62
CA LYS A 260 -8.56 -2.89 7.48
C LYS A 260 -8.25 -4.32 7.02
N PRO A 261 -8.49 -5.35 7.86
CA PRO A 261 -8.51 -6.72 7.39
C PRO A 261 -9.41 -6.83 6.14
N GLY A 262 -8.88 -7.37 5.05
CA GLY A 262 -9.58 -7.39 3.78
C GLY A 262 -10.76 -8.34 3.79
N THR A 263 -11.98 -7.85 3.55
CA THR A 263 -13.15 -8.72 3.38
C THR A 263 -13.32 -9.20 1.94
N ASP A 264 -12.78 -8.46 0.97
CA ASP A 264 -12.78 -8.81 -0.46
C ASP A 264 -11.35 -8.99 -1.01
N LEU A 265 -10.39 -9.21 -0.13
CA LEU A 265 -8.99 -9.53 -0.45
C LEU A 265 -8.58 -10.78 0.33
N THR A 266 -8.09 -11.78 -0.39
CA THR A 266 -7.32 -12.88 0.20
C THR A 266 -5.87 -12.76 -0.25
N ALA A 267 -4.94 -13.05 0.64
CA ALA A 267 -3.52 -13.02 0.30
C ALA A 267 -2.74 -14.07 1.10
N SER A 268 -1.72 -14.64 0.47
CA SER A 268 -0.78 -15.54 1.11
C SER A 268 0.60 -15.37 0.52
N GLY A 269 1.63 -15.74 1.26
CA GLY A 269 2.99 -15.69 0.76
C GLY A 269 3.93 -16.62 1.51
N LYS A 270 4.96 -17.07 0.83
CA LYS A 270 5.97 -18.00 1.35
C LYS A 270 7.30 -17.81 0.63
N LYS A 271 8.37 -18.34 1.22
CA LYS A 271 9.64 -18.53 0.52
C LYS A 271 9.57 -19.80 -0.33
N GLU A 272 9.96 -19.69 -1.60
CA GLU A 272 10.14 -20.81 -2.52
C GLU A 272 11.54 -20.71 -3.12
N GLY A 273 12.42 -21.64 -2.74
CA GLY A 273 13.84 -21.51 -3.06
C GLY A 273 14.43 -20.21 -2.50
N GLY A 274 15.12 -19.44 -3.36
CA GLY A 274 15.70 -18.14 -3.01
C GLY A 274 14.74 -16.96 -3.10
N ASN A 275 13.45 -17.18 -3.39
CA ASN A 275 12.50 -16.10 -3.67
C ASN A 275 11.35 -16.06 -2.65
N TRP A 276 10.79 -14.88 -2.44
CA TRP A 276 9.45 -14.71 -1.89
C TRP A 276 8.42 -14.82 -3.01
N VAL A 277 7.35 -15.57 -2.77
CA VAL A 277 6.20 -15.70 -3.66
C VAL A 277 4.95 -15.31 -2.89
N VAL A 278 4.22 -14.32 -3.39
CA VAL A 278 3.01 -13.78 -2.77
C VAL A 278 1.87 -13.80 -3.78
N THR A 279 0.72 -14.33 -3.39
CA THR A 279 -0.50 -14.30 -4.19
C THR A 279 -1.55 -13.42 -3.52
N MET A 280 -2.27 -12.63 -4.31
CA MET A 280 -3.43 -11.87 -3.85
C MET A 280 -4.61 -12.12 -4.79
N THR A 281 -5.80 -12.30 -4.23
CA THR A 281 -7.06 -12.36 -4.98
C THR A 281 -7.99 -11.30 -4.43
N ARG A 282 -8.50 -10.44 -5.30
CA ARG A 282 -9.49 -9.40 -4.94
C ARG A 282 -10.63 -9.33 -5.94
N LYS A 283 -11.85 -9.08 -5.46
CA LYS A 283 -13.04 -8.97 -6.33
C LYS A 283 -12.95 -7.76 -7.24
N LEU A 284 -13.18 -7.90 -8.56
CA LEU A 284 -13.21 -6.84 -9.58
C LEU A 284 -14.10 -5.65 -9.20
N LYS A 285 -15.21 -5.94 -8.52
CA LYS A 285 -16.11 -4.95 -7.92
C LYS A 285 -16.33 -5.30 -6.45
N SER A 286 -16.19 -4.33 -5.57
CA SER A 286 -16.42 -4.48 -4.13
C SER A 286 -17.31 -3.35 -3.63
N ALA A 287 -18.13 -3.66 -2.62
CA ALA A 287 -18.89 -2.65 -1.89
C ALA A 287 -18.05 -1.95 -0.82
N GLN A 288 -16.82 -2.40 -0.57
CA GLN A 288 -15.92 -1.79 0.39
C GLN A 288 -15.52 -0.39 -0.07
N PRO A 289 -15.71 0.66 0.75
CA PRO A 289 -15.28 2.01 0.43
C PRO A 289 -13.80 2.08 0.07
N GLY A 290 -13.47 2.88 -0.95
CA GLY A 290 -12.09 3.01 -1.42
C GLY A 290 -11.58 1.85 -2.27
N THR A 291 -12.49 1.11 -2.91
CA THR A 291 -12.13 0.08 -3.90
C THR A 291 -12.35 0.61 -5.31
N VAL A 292 -11.38 0.41 -6.21
CA VAL A 292 -11.52 0.72 -7.64
C VAL A 292 -12.30 -0.42 -8.31
N ALA A 293 -13.40 -0.06 -8.99
CA ALA A 293 -14.10 -0.99 -9.87
C ALA A 293 -13.24 -1.26 -11.11
N LEU A 294 -12.72 -2.48 -11.22
CA LEU A 294 -11.96 -2.91 -12.39
C LEU A 294 -12.89 -3.52 -13.42
N GLU A 295 -12.75 -3.07 -14.66
CA GLU A 295 -13.57 -3.48 -15.80
C GLU A 295 -12.66 -3.98 -16.91
N ALA A 296 -13.11 -5.02 -17.61
CA ALA A 296 -12.48 -5.45 -18.86
C ALA A 296 -12.59 -4.34 -19.92
N GLY A 297 -11.59 -4.26 -20.80
CA GLY A 297 -11.43 -3.20 -21.79
C GLY A 297 -10.80 -1.92 -21.24
N LYS A 298 -10.27 -1.93 -20.00
CA LYS A 298 -9.66 -0.75 -19.36
C LYS A 298 -8.27 -1.03 -18.80
N SER A 299 -7.52 0.04 -18.64
CA SER A 299 -6.19 0.03 -18.02
C SER A 299 -6.14 0.97 -16.83
N TYR A 300 -5.44 0.55 -15.78
CA TYR A 300 -5.37 1.24 -14.49
C TYR A 300 -3.93 1.52 -14.11
N THR A 301 -3.66 2.70 -13.55
CA THR A 301 -2.31 2.97 -13.03
C THR A 301 -2.11 2.22 -11.73
N VAL A 302 -1.00 1.53 -11.63
CA VAL A 302 -0.62 0.74 -10.46
C VAL A 302 0.81 1.04 -10.07
N GLY A 303 1.13 0.79 -8.81
CA GLY A 303 2.50 0.75 -8.36
C GLY A 303 2.66 -0.20 -7.19
N PHE A 304 3.89 -0.65 -7.00
CA PHE A 304 4.23 -1.69 -6.04
C PHE A 304 5.18 -1.14 -4.99
N ALA A 305 5.03 -1.65 -3.77
CA ALA A 305 5.97 -1.39 -2.70
C ALA A 305 6.28 -2.70 -1.98
N VAL A 306 7.57 -2.94 -1.72
CA VAL A 306 8.03 -4.04 -0.88
C VAL A 306 8.84 -3.45 0.26
N HIS A 307 8.32 -3.61 1.48
CA HIS A 307 9.16 -3.53 2.66
C HIS A 307 9.85 -4.88 2.79
N ASP A 308 11.09 -5.00 2.32
CA ASP A 308 11.93 -6.16 2.59
C ASP A 308 12.69 -5.96 3.90
N ASP A 309 13.32 -7.03 4.38
CA ASP A 309 14.28 -6.96 5.47
C ASP A 309 13.77 -6.29 6.76
N PHE A 310 12.56 -6.68 7.19
CA PHE A 310 11.92 -6.12 8.39
C PHE A 310 11.75 -4.59 8.32
N ALA A 311 11.75 -4.00 7.12
CA ALA A 311 11.64 -2.56 6.96
C ALA A 311 10.23 -2.05 7.32
N ASN A 312 10.17 -0.76 7.67
CA ASN A 312 8.92 -0.07 7.92
C ASN A 312 8.99 1.38 7.44
N GLY A 313 7.85 2.08 7.48
CA GLY A 313 7.80 3.50 7.11
C GLY A 313 8.34 3.75 5.70
N ARG A 314 9.24 4.72 5.56
CA ARG A 314 9.84 5.11 4.27
C ARG A 314 10.92 4.14 3.75
N PHE A 315 11.32 3.14 4.51
CA PHE A 315 12.49 2.30 4.19
C PHE A 315 12.20 1.14 3.21
N HIS A 316 11.24 1.29 2.30
CA HIS A 316 10.80 0.27 1.34
C HIS A 316 11.36 0.49 -0.05
N HIS A 317 11.27 -0.53 -0.90
CA HIS A 317 11.50 -0.44 -2.34
C HIS A 317 10.19 -0.22 -3.06
N VAL A 318 10.25 0.48 -4.17
CA VAL A 318 9.09 0.93 -4.93
C VAL A 318 9.31 0.75 -6.42
N SER A 319 8.22 0.51 -7.15
CA SER A 319 8.23 0.57 -8.61
C SER A 319 8.02 2.02 -9.07
N LEU A 320 8.35 2.28 -10.34
CA LEU A 320 7.75 3.38 -11.08
C LEU A 320 6.27 3.09 -11.37
N ASP A 321 5.56 4.06 -11.93
CA ASP A 321 4.18 3.87 -12.33
C ASP A 321 4.07 2.85 -13.48
N MET A 322 3.09 1.95 -13.40
CA MET A 322 2.81 0.96 -14.45
C MET A 322 1.32 0.95 -14.74
N LYS A 323 0.93 0.36 -15.88
CA LYS A 323 -0.45 0.14 -16.26
C LYS A 323 -0.77 -1.35 -16.19
N LEU A 324 -1.83 -1.67 -15.44
CA LEU A 324 -2.48 -2.96 -15.46
C LEU A 324 -3.64 -2.93 -16.45
N GLY A 325 -3.53 -3.65 -17.55
CA GLY A 325 -4.58 -3.79 -18.56
C GLY A 325 -5.42 -5.06 -18.36
N LEU A 326 -6.74 -4.93 -18.36
CA LEU A 326 -7.70 -6.04 -18.42
C LEU A 326 -8.38 -6.00 -19.78
N ASP A 327 -8.14 -6.98 -20.67
CA ASP A 327 -8.52 -6.89 -22.10
C ASP A 327 -8.08 -5.52 -22.73
N ALA A 328 -6.95 -4.97 -22.27
CA ALA A 328 -6.45 -3.64 -22.65
C ALA A 328 -4.92 -3.57 -22.57
N GLU A 329 -4.32 -2.51 -23.12
CA GLU A 329 -2.87 -2.31 -23.14
C GLU A 329 -2.31 -1.90 -21.77
N GLY A 330 -1.07 -2.29 -21.50
CA GLY A 330 -0.34 -1.92 -20.29
C GLY A 330 0.95 -2.71 -20.16
N GLU A 331 1.86 -2.23 -19.31
CA GLU A 331 3.10 -2.95 -18.99
C GLU A 331 2.82 -4.27 -18.27
N ILE A 332 1.66 -4.39 -17.60
CA ILE A 332 1.14 -5.64 -17.03
C ILE A 332 -0.15 -6.00 -17.75
N LYS A 333 -0.12 -7.10 -18.51
CA LYS A 333 -1.29 -7.62 -19.22
C LYS A 333 -1.94 -8.72 -18.40
N ALA A 334 -3.13 -8.46 -17.86
CA ALA A 334 -3.88 -9.46 -17.11
C ALA A 334 -4.49 -10.51 -18.07
N MET A 335 -4.18 -11.79 -17.84
CA MET A 335 -4.77 -12.88 -18.60
C MET A 335 -6.22 -13.12 -18.19
N LYS A 336 -7.14 -13.08 -19.16
CA LYS A 336 -8.53 -13.48 -18.93
C LYS A 336 -8.64 -14.99 -18.73
N LEU A 337 -9.24 -15.40 -17.63
CA LEU A 337 -9.54 -16.79 -17.29
C LEU A 337 -10.98 -17.14 -17.72
N PRO A 338 -11.27 -18.43 -17.95
CA PRO A 338 -12.62 -18.90 -18.24
C PRO A 338 -13.61 -18.67 -17.10
#